data_AF-A0A838EIJ5-F1
#
_entry.id   AF-A0A838EIJ5-F1
#
_cell.length_a   1.000
_cell.length_b   1.000
_cell.length_c   1.000
_cell.angle_alpha   90.00
_cell.angle_beta   90.00
_cell.angle_gamma   90.00
#
_symmetry.space_group_name_H-M   'P 1'
#
loop_
_entity.id
_entity.type
_entity.pdbx_description
1 polymer ?
#
loop_
_entity_poly.entity_id
_entity_poly.type
_entity_poly.pdbx_seq_one_letter_code
_entity_poly.pdbx_strand_id
1 'polypeptide(L)'
;MLNIRIPAAEQKKTWHIIVIILIILETILVASALIPEQVWARLLSQSANASLDSPYPLSIGPGIIIFLYLLPAIIGFLCRDWQRALLYAIFPLWVGLGVFLVLGSAKIGIFYLVTSEHIGANINLLELFASLGILGWLARNLFKPLGS
;
A
#
# COMPACT_ATOMS: atom_id res chain seq x y z
N MET A 1 36.91 -15.48 -9.07
CA MET A 1 35.62 -14.79 -9.23
C MET A 1 34.53 -15.86 -9.38
N LEU A 2 33.80 -16.18 -8.31
CA LEU A 2 32.72 -17.15 -8.32
C LEU A 2 31.48 -16.50 -8.95
N ASN A 3 31.20 -16.83 -10.22
CA ASN A 3 29.96 -16.48 -10.88
C ASN A 3 28.86 -17.40 -10.35
N ILE A 4 28.27 -17.05 -9.21
CA ILE A 4 27.11 -17.75 -8.65
C ILE A 4 25.92 -17.40 -9.55
N ARG A 5 25.78 -18.13 -10.67
CA ARG A 5 24.57 -18.11 -11.47
C ARG A 5 23.49 -18.81 -10.64
N ILE A 6 22.73 -18.02 -9.89
CA ILE A 6 21.51 -18.49 -9.25
C ILE A 6 20.65 -19.10 -10.37
N PRO A 7 20.25 -20.37 -10.28
CA PRO A 7 19.43 -20.99 -11.31
C PRO A 7 18.16 -20.18 -11.51
N ALA A 8 17.74 -19.98 -12.77
CA ALA A 8 16.63 -19.09 -13.13
C ALA A 8 15.30 -19.41 -12.39
N ALA A 9 15.14 -20.66 -11.94
CA ALA A 9 14.02 -21.09 -11.10
C ALA A 9 14.06 -20.47 -9.69
N GLU A 10 15.22 -20.42 -9.05
CA GLU A 10 15.38 -19.81 -7.73
C GLU A 10 15.26 -18.30 -7.79
N GLN A 11 15.78 -17.66 -8.84
CA GLN A 11 15.62 -16.23 -9.02
C GLN A 11 14.13 -15.83 -9.13
N LYS A 12 13.32 -16.59 -9.89
CA LYS A 12 11.87 -16.37 -9.97
C LYS A 12 11.17 -16.53 -8.61
N LYS A 13 11.61 -17.50 -7.80
CA LYS A 13 11.06 -17.75 -6.46
C LYS A 13 11.37 -16.59 -5.52
N THR A 14 12.61 -16.11 -5.50
CA THR A 14 13.02 -14.96 -4.68
C THR A 14 12.24 -13.70 -5.03
N TRP A 15 12.03 -13.41 -6.32
CA TRP A 15 11.21 -12.26 -6.74
C TRP A 15 9.76 -12.35 -6.25
N HIS A 16 9.14 -13.52 -6.34
CA HIS A 16 7.78 -13.71 -5.82
C HIS A 16 7.71 -13.48 -4.31
N ILE A 17 8.69 -13.99 -3.55
CA ILE A 17 8.76 -13.78 -2.10
C ILE A 17 8.88 -12.29 -1.77
N ILE A 18 9.74 -11.54 -2.47
CA ILE A 18 9.90 -10.10 -2.28
C ILE A 18 8.58 -9.36 -2.52
N VAL A 19 7.90 -9.67 -3.62
CA VAL A 19 6.60 -9.03 -3.94
C VAL A 19 5.56 -9.33 -2.87
N ILE A 20 5.50 -10.57 -2.36
CA ILE A 20 4.58 -10.95 -1.27
C ILE A 20 4.90 -10.15 -0.01
N ILE A 21 6.18 -10.03 0.37
CA ILE A 21 6.59 -9.25 1.54
C ILE A 21 6.19 -7.78 1.39
N LEU A 22 6.38 -7.19 0.21
CA LEU A 22 5.99 -5.81 -0.07
C LEU A 22 4.47 -5.63 0.01
N ILE A 23 3.68 -6.57 -0.51
CA ILE A 23 2.21 -6.52 -0.41
C ILE A 23 1.78 -6.59 1.05
N ILE A 24 2.38 -7.47 1.85
CA ILE A 24 2.07 -7.58 3.30
C ILE A 24 2.41 -6.28 4.01
N LEU A 25 3.60 -5.73 3.75
CA LEU A 25 4.04 -4.48 4.37
C LEU A 25 3.14 -3.31 3.98
N GLU A 26 2.77 -3.20 2.71
CA GLU A 26 1.83 -2.19 2.22
C GLU A 26 0.45 -2.36 2.83
N THR A 27 -0.01 -3.61 3.01
CA THR A 27 -1.30 -3.89 3.66
C THR A 27 -1.30 -3.42 5.11
N ILE A 28 -0.22 -3.68 5.85
CA ILE A 28 -0.08 -3.19 7.24
C ILE A 28 -0.03 -1.66 7.25
N LEU A 29 0.71 -1.05 6.33
CA LEU A 29 0.85 0.41 6.22
C LEU A 29 -0.51 1.07 5.96
N VAL A 30 -1.22 0.61 4.93
CA VAL A 30 -2.56 1.11 4.56
C VAL A 30 -3.57 0.88 5.67
N ALA A 31 -3.60 -0.32 6.25
CA ALA A 31 -4.49 -0.60 7.38
C ALA A 31 -4.21 0.35 8.55
N SER A 32 -2.94 0.61 8.86
CA SER A 32 -2.55 1.52 9.94
C SER A 32 -2.91 2.99 9.64
N ALA A 33 -2.87 3.39 8.37
CA ALA A 33 -3.19 4.75 7.92
C ALA A 33 -4.70 5.03 7.92
N LEU A 34 -5.51 4.00 7.73
CA LEU A 34 -6.97 4.09 7.79
C LEU A 34 -7.51 4.07 9.22
N ILE A 35 -6.69 3.75 10.23
CA ILE A 35 -7.15 3.76 11.63
C ILE A 35 -7.50 5.21 12.05
N PRO A 36 -8.71 5.45 12.61
CA PRO A 36 -9.09 6.78 13.06
C PRO A 36 -8.11 7.34 14.10
N GLU A 37 -7.85 8.64 14.04
CA GLU A 37 -6.94 9.34 14.96
C GLU A 37 -7.28 9.11 16.43
N GLN A 38 -8.58 8.99 16.77
CA GLN A 38 -9.02 8.76 18.14
C GLN A 38 -8.59 7.37 18.66
N VAL A 39 -8.35 6.41 17.77
CA VAL A 39 -7.80 5.09 18.12
C VAL A 39 -6.29 5.17 18.28
N TRP A 40 -5.60 5.87 17.39
CA TRP A 40 -4.17 6.13 17.53
C TRP A 40 -3.84 6.90 18.81
N ALA A 41 -4.58 7.97 19.12
CA ALA A 41 -4.42 8.74 20.35
C ALA A 41 -4.64 7.89 21.62
N ARG A 42 -5.49 6.86 21.57
CA ARG A 42 -5.70 5.92 22.69
C ARG A 42 -4.55 4.91 22.82
N LEU A 43 -4.04 4.40 21.71
CA LEU A 43 -2.94 3.43 21.66
C LEU A 43 -1.57 4.07 21.95
N LEU A 44 -1.36 5.30 21.48
CA LEU A 44 -0.13 6.09 21.61
C LEU A 44 -0.19 7.09 22.77
N SER A 45 -1.14 6.96 23.70
CA SER A 45 -1.32 7.85 24.85
C SER A 45 -0.10 7.95 25.79
N GLN A 46 0.94 7.13 25.59
CA GLN A 46 2.27 7.26 26.24
C GLN A 46 3.31 8.06 25.43
N SER A 47 3.01 8.48 24.20
CA SER A 47 3.90 9.31 23.38
C SER A 47 3.44 10.78 23.46
N ALA A 48 4.27 11.61 24.08
CA ALA A 48 3.98 12.99 24.47
C ALA A 48 3.71 13.99 23.32
N ASN A 49 3.54 13.53 22.07
CA ASN A 49 3.46 14.36 20.86
C ASN A 49 2.31 14.00 19.91
N ALA A 50 1.26 13.31 20.36
CA ALA A 50 0.05 13.11 19.55
C ALA A 50 -0.70 14.44 19.40
N SER A 51 -0.27 15.28 18.45
CA SER A 51 -0.93 16.53 18.09
C SER A 51 -2.31 16.24 17.50
N LEU A 52 -3.28 17.09 17.87
CA LEU A 52 -4.73 16.98 17.60
C LEU A 52 -5.17 16.82 16.12
N ASP A 53 -4.25 16.86 15.14
CA ASP A 53 -4.57 17.04 13.72
C ASP A 53 -4.01 15.95 12.77
N SER A 54 -3.40 14.86 13.28
CA SER A 54 -2.91 13.77 12.41
C SER A 54 -2.78 12.42 13.14
N PRO A 55 -3.09 11.27 12.49
CA PRO A 55 -2.93 9.95 13.10
C PRO A 55 -1.46 9.58 13.38
N TYR A 56 -0.51 10.26 12.75
CA TYR A 56 0.92 10.03 12.93
C TYR A 56 1.64 11.25 13.51
N PRO A 57 2.66 11.05 14.37
CA PRO A 57 3.57 12.12 14.77
C PRO A 57 4.16 12.84 13.55
N LEU A 58 4.28 14.17 13.63
CA LEU A 58 4.86 15.04 12.59
C LEU A 58 6.24 14.56 12.09
N SER A 59 7.01 13.87 12.94
CA SER A 59 8.32 13.32 12.61
C SER A 59 8.28 12.13 11.65
N ILE A 60 7.20 11.34 11.63
CA ILE A 60 7.10 10.11 10.80
C ILE A 60 6.06 10.22 9.68
N GLY A 61 5.08 11.13 9.80
CA GLY A 61 4.01 11.33 8.82
C GLY A 61 4.50 11.46 7.36
N PRO A 62 5.47 12.34 7.05
CA PRO A 62 6.00 12.47 5.69
C PRO A 62 6.60 11.17 5.14
N GLY A 63 7.28 10.40 5.99
CA GLY A 63 7.86 9.12 5.60
C GLY A 63 6.78 8.12 5.20
N ILE A 64 5.70 8.03 5.96
CA ILE A 64 4.58 7.12 5.69
C ILE A 64 3.90 7.48 4.37
N ILE A 65 3.69 8.77 4.09
CA ILE A 65 3.13 9.23 2.82
C ILE A 65 4.05 8.82 1.65
N ILE A 66 5.36 9.00 1.78
CA ILE A 66 6.32 8.57 0.76
C ILE A 66 6.18 7.07 0.51
N PHE A 67 6.12 6.26 1.57
CA PHE A 67 5.96 4.82 1.45
C PHE A 67 4.65 4.43 0.76
N LEU A 68 3.51 5.04 1.13
CA LEU A 68 2.20 4.80 0.51
C LEU A 68 2.17 5.10 -0.99
N TYR A 69 3.00 6.03 -1.48
CA TYR A 69 3.11 6.30 -2.91
C TYR A 69 4.15 5.39 -3.60
N LEU A 70 5.25 5.09 -2.91
CA LEU A 70 6.39 4.39 -3.49
C LEU A 70 6.19 2.88 -3.56
N LEU A 71 5.61 2.26 -2.53
CA LEU A 71 5.38 0.82 -2.44
C LEU A 71 4.48 0.27 -3.56
N PRO A 72 3.29 0.82 -3.83
CA PRO A 72 2.46 0.34 -4.94
C PRO A 72 3.18 0.52 -6.31
N ALA A 73 3.96 1.58 -6.48
CA ALA A 73 4.78 1.77 -7.68
C ALA A 73 5.92 0.72 -7.78
N ILE A 74 6.60 0.39 -6.68
CA ILE A 74 7.63 -0.66 -6.64
C ILE A 74 6.99 -2.03 -6.93
N ILE A 75 5.85 -2.36 -6.31
CA ILE A 75 5.11 -3.60 -6.56
C ILE A 75 4.76 -3.71 -8.04
N GLY A 76 4.26 -2.63 -8.64
CA GLY A 76 3.98 -2.56 -10.07
C GLY A 76 5.22 -2.78 -10.93
N PHE A 77 6.34 -2.13 -10.58
CA PHE A 77 7.62 -2.28 -11.28
C PHE A 77 8.19 -3.70 -11.22
N LEU A 78 7.92 -4.44 -10.15
CA LEU A 78 8.37 -5.82 -10.00
C LEU A 78 7.50 -6.83 -10.78
N CYS A 79 6.28 -6.44 -11.16
CA CYS A 79 5.36 -7.29 -11.89
C CYS A 79 5.71 -7.41 -13.38
N ARG A 80 5.51 -8.60 -13.94
CA ARG A 80 5.71 -8.83 -15.39
C ARG A 80 4.51 -8.41 -16.21
N ASP A 81 3.33 -8.76 -15.73
CA ASP A 81 2.06 -8.53 -16.39
C ASP A 81 1.37 -7.32 -15.77
N TRP A 82 0.80 -6.45 -16.60
CA TRP A 82 0.10 -5.24 -16.14
C TRP A 82 -1.10 -5.57 -15.24
N GLN A 83 -1.77 -6.69 -15.52
CA GLN A 83 -2.91 -7.19 -14.72
C GLN A 83 -2.49 -7.51 -13.28
N ARG A 84 -1.32 -8.13 -13.11
CA ARG A 84 -0.77 -8.45 -11.78
C ARG A 84 -0.30 -7.20 -11.07
N ALA A 85 0.34 -6.27 -11.78
CA ALA A 85 0.76 -4.99 -11.25
C ALA A 85 -0.41 -4.21 -10.66
N LEU A 86 -1.51 -4.12 -11.43
CA LEU A 86 -2.74 -3.47 -11.01
C LEU A 86 -3.36 -4.19 -9.81
N LEU A 87 -3.54 -5.51 -9.90
CA LEU A 87 -4.16 -6.29 -8.83
C LEU A 87 -3.37 -6.17 -7.52
N TYR A 88 -2.05 -6.35 -7.55
CA TYR A 88 -1.21 -6.32 -6.36
C TYR A 88 -1.03 -4.93 -5.78
N ALA A 89 -1.08 -3.87 -6.60
CA ALA A 89 -1.06 -2.50 -6.09
C ALA A 89 -2.36 -2.18 -5.35
N ILE A 90 -3.53 -2.54 -5.89
CA ILE A 90 -4.82 -2.17 -5.28
C ILE A 90 -5.21 -3.12 -4.13
N PHE A 91 -4.72 -4.37 -4.13
CA PHE A 91 -5.10 -5.38 -3.14
C PHE A 91 -4.89 -4.95 -1.66
N PRO A 92 -3.74 -4.38 -1.25
CA PRO A 92 -3.55 -3.82 0.09
C PRO A 92 -4.64 -2.83 0.50
N LEU A 93 -5.08 -1.99 -0.42
CA LEU A 93 -6.11 -0.99 -0.18
C LEU A 93 -7.49 -1.60 -0.02
N TRP A 94 -7.84 -2.63 -0.81
CA TRP A 94 -9.06 -3.40 -0.59
C TRP A 94 -9.11 -4.05 0.79
N VAL A 95 -8.00 -4.67 1.21
CA VAL A 95 -7.90 -5.29 2.54
C VAL A 95 -8.00 -4.24 3.64
N GLY A 96 -7.26 -3.14 3.51
CA GLY A 96 -7.29 -2.03 4.47
C GLY A 96 -8.69 -1.40 4.61
N LEU A 97 -9.35 -1.10 3.49
CA LEU A 97 -10.72 -0.57 3.47
C LEU A 97 -11.72 -1.58 4.05
N GLY A 98 -11.56 -2.88 3.78
CA GLY A 98 -12.40 -3.94 4.35
C GLY A 98 -12.26 -4.03 5.87
N VAL A 99 -11.03 -4.02 6.39
CA VAL A 99 -10.77 -4.00 7.84
C VAL A 99 -11.34 -2.71 8.46
N PHE A 100 -11.12 -1.56 7.83
CA PHE A 100 -11.67 -0.30 8.26
C PHE A 100 -13.19 -0.31 8.31
N LEU A 101 -13.86 -0.90 7.31
CA LEU A 101 -15.32 -1.03 7.28
C LEU A 101 -15.82 -1.89 8.45
N VAL A 102 -15.20 -3.04 8.71
CA VAL A 102 -15.59 -3.91 9.83
C VAL A 102 -15.43 -3.18 11.16
N LEU A 103 -14.31 -2.50 11.38
CA LEU A 103 -14.06 -1.76 12.63
C LEU A 103 -14.93 -0.50 12.77
N GLY A 104 -15.14 0.22 11.67
CA GLY A 104 -15.96 1.43 11.61
C GLY A 104 -17.44 1.13 11.81
N SER A 105 -17.95 0.06 11.19
CA SER A 105 -19.34 -0.37 11.36
C SER A 105 -19.67 -0.73 12.81
N ALA A 106 -18.71 -1.28 13.56
CA ALA A 106 -18.87 -1.60 14.98
C ALA A 106 -18.93 -0.36 15.89
N LYS A 107 -18.36 0.79 15.48
CA LYS A 107 -18.32 2.02 16.29
C LYS A 107 -19.28 3.12 15.83
N ILE A 108 -19.51 3.25 14.53
CA ILE A 108 -20.18 4.39 13.90
C ILE A 108 -21.45 3.97 13.16
N GLY A 109 -21.64 2.66 12.95
CA GLY A 109 -22.80 2.08 12.26
C GLY A 109 -22.54 1.81 10.78
N ILE A 110 -23.40 0.98 10.18
CA ILE A 110 -23.22 0.37 8.86
C ILE A 110 -23.18 1.41 7.71
N PHE A 111 -23.76 2.60 7.93
CA PHE A 111 -23.89 3.64 6.89
C PHE A 111 -22.70 4.60 6.78
N TYR A 112 -21.66 4.45 7.61
CA TYR A 112 -20.51 5.37 7.64
C TYR A 112 -19.71 5.41 6.31
N LEU A 113 -19.74 4.34 5.51
CA LEU A 113 -19.10 4.35 4.19
C LEU A 113 -20.04 4.72 3.04
N VAL A 114 -21.34 4.85 3.29
CA VAL A 114 -22.34 5.16 2.25
C VAL A 114 -22.56 6.67 2.13
N THR A 115 -21.99 7.45 3.05
CA THR A 115 -21.91 8.90 2.93
C THR A 115 -21.06 9.27 1.72
N SER A 116 -21.60 10.14 0.86
CA SER A 116 -21.02 10.47 -0.45
C SER A 116 -19.55 10.93 -0.39
N GLU A 117 -19.16 11.61 0.69
CA GLU A 117 -17.79 12.09 0.94
C GLU A 117 -16.79 10.94 1.10
N HIS A 118 -17.15 9.89 1.85
CA HIS A 118 -16.30 8.72 2.08
C HIS A 118 -16.19 7.82 0.85
N ILE A 119 -17.27 7.70 0.07
CA ILE A 119 -17.25 6.96 -1.20
C ILE A 119 -16.26 7.59 -2.16
N GLY A 120 -16.35 8.92 -2.37
CA GLY A 120 -15.47 9.64 -3.28
C GLY A 120 -14.00 9.53 -2.89
N ALA A 121 -13.69 9.73 -1.60
CA ALA A 121 -12.32 9.59 -1.10
C ALA A 121 -11.75 8.18 -1.31
N ASN A 122 -12.54 7.13 -1.04
CA ASN A 122 -12.10 5.74 -1.18
C ASN A 122 -11.87 5.35 -2.65
N ILE A 123 -12.73 5.81 -3.57
CA ILE A 123 -12.55 5.59 -5.02
C ILE A 123 -11.28 6.29 -5.50
N ASN A 124 -11.06 7.55 -5.12
CA ASN A 124 -9.85 8.28 -5.50
C ASN A 124 -8.58 7.58 -4.99
N LEU A 125 -8.60 6.99 -3.80
CA LEU A 125 -7.47 6.19 -3.30
C LEU A 125 -7.25 4.92 -4.13
N LEU A 126 -8.32 4.22 -4.53
CA LEU A 126 -8.23 3.05 -5.40
C LEU A 126 -7.63 3.42 -6.76
N GLU A 127 -8.05 4.54 -7.33
CA GLU A 127 -7.52 5.06 -8.60
C GLU A 127 -6.05 5.47 -8.48
N LEU A 128 -5.66 6.11 -7.38
CA LEU A 128 -4.27 6.48 -7.11
C LEU A 128 -3.38 5.23 -7.07
N PHE A 129 -3.77 4.21 -6.30
CA PHE A 129 -3.01 2.97 -6.17
C PHE A 129 -2.94 2.21 -7.49
N ALA A 130 -4.05 2.16 -8.24
CA ALA A 130 -4.07 1.58 -9.58
C ALA A 130 -3.10 2.30 -10.52
N SER A 131 -3.12 3.62 -10.52
CA SER A 131 -2.26 4.47 -11.34
C SER A 131 -0.79 4.26 -11.00
N LEU A 132 -0.43 4.23 -9.72
CA LEU A 132 0.94 3.97 -9.27
C LEU A 132 1.42 2.58 -9.67
N GLY A 133 0.58 1.55 -9.51
CA GLY A 133 0.89 0.19 -9.94
C GLY A 133 1.15 0.08 -11.45
N ILE A 134 0.31 0.71 -12.26
CA ILE A 134 0.48 0.74 -13.73
C ILE A 134 1.72 1.55 -14.11
N LEU A 135 1.96 2.71 -13.50
CA LEU A 135 3.14 3.54 -13.75
C LEU A 135 4.43 2.80 -13.42
N GLY A 136 4.45 2.07 -12.29
CA GLY A 136 5.56 1.20 -11.93
C GLY A 136 5.83 0.14 -12.99
N TRP A 137 4.79 -0.56 -13.44
CA TRP A 137 4.91 -1.55 -14.52
C TRP A 137 5.37 -0.93 -15.84
N LEU A 138 4.88 0.26 -16.18
CA LEU A 138 5.23 0.96 -17.41
C LEU A 138 6.70 1.39 -17.39
N ALA A 139 7.18 1.94 -16.27
CA ALA A 139 8.59 2.26 -16.07
C ALA A 139 9.47 1.03 -16.32
N ARG A 140 9.09 -0.13 -15.80
CA ARG A 140 9.82 -1.39 -16.02
C ARG A 140 9.95 -1.75 -17.51
N ASN A 141 8.90 -1.54 -18.32
CA ASN A 141 8.95 -1.84 -19.75
C ASN A 141 9.74 -0.81 -20.54
N LEU A 142 9.77 0.45 -20.10
CA LEU A 142 10.62 1.49 -20.69
C LEU A 142 12.12 1.26 -20.38
N PHE A 143 12.44 0.79 -19.18
CA PHE A 143 13.81 0.51 -18.74
C PHE A 143 14.33 -0.87 -19.14
N LYS A 144 13.50 -1.72 -19.75
CA LYS A 144 14.00 -2.95 -20.38
C LYS A 144 14.82 -2.57 -21.61
N PRO A 145 16.09 -3.01 -21.73
CA PRO A 145 16.85 -2.78 -22.93
C PRO A 145 16.12 -3.43 -24.13
N LEU A 146 16.02 -2.69 -25.23
CA LEU A 146 15.39 -3.03 -26.52
C LEU A 146 15.98 -4.27 -27.23
N GLY A 147 16.64 -5.19 -26.54
CA GLY A 147 17.41 -6.28 -27.14
C GLY A 147 17.45 -7.59 -26.33
N SER A 148 16.32 -8.04 -25.78
CA SER A 148 16.18 -9.41 -25.23
C SER A 148 15.18 -10.23 -26.02
#